data_AF-A0A8S2VY25-F1
#
_entry.id   AF-A0A8S2VY25-F1
#
_cell.length_a   1.000
_cell.length_b   1.000
_cell.length_c   1.000
_cell.angle_alpha   90.00
_cell.angle_beta   90.00
_cell.angle_gamma   90.00
#
_symmetry.space_group_name_H-M   'P 1'
#
loop_
_entity.id
_entity.type
_entity.pdbx_description
1 polymer ?
#
loop_
_entity_poly.entity_id
_entity_poly.type
_entity_poly.pdbx_seq_one_letter_code
_entity_poly.pdbx_strand_id
1 'polypeptide(L)' 'QELEPNHTQFILFDDGTLEPSYDDRYRAHLVRAISQGAQRAIPQITIVLAGGLNTLEATFDDLRAKIPVVIID' A
#
# COMPACT_ATOMS: atom_id res chain seq x y z
N GLN A 1 2.70 16.76 -8.88
CA GLN A 1 1.41 16.16 -8.50
C GLN A 1 0.79 17.04 -7.43
N GLU A 2 -0.50 17.34 -7.54
CA GLU A 2 -1.25 18.00 -6.45
C GLU A 2 -1.74 16.95 -5.46
N LEU A 3 -1.83 17.30 -4.18
CA LEU A 3 -2.36 16.42 -3.14
C LEU A 3 -3.90 16.44 -3.17
N GLU A 4 -4.52 15.27 -3.09
CA GLU A 4 -5.97 15.14 -3.16
C GLU A 4 -6.65 15.79 -1.93
N PRO A 5 -7.58 16.76 -2.11
CA PRO A 5 -8.12 17.58 -1.03
C PRO A 5 -8.99 16.83 -0.02
N ASN A 6 -9.47 15.63 -0.36
CA ASN A 6 -10.40 14.88 0.48
C ASN A 6 -9.71 13.96 1.51
N HIS A 7 -8.37 13.95 1.58
CA HIS A 7 -7.65 13.18 2.59
C HIS A 7 -7.51 13.92 3.93
N THR A 8 -7.57 13.18 5.03
CA THR A 8 -7.36 13.72 6.39
C THR A 8 -5.90 13.70 6.83
N GLN A 9 -5.09 12.83 6.23
CA GLN A 9 -3.70 12.60 6.59
C GLN A 9 -2.90 12.29 5.32
N PHE A 10 -1.66 12.76 5.29
CA PHE A 10 -0.72 12.50 4.20
C PHE A 10 0.55 11.88 4.77
N ILE A 11 1.09 10.87 4.08
CA ILE A 11 2.40 10.32 4.35
C ILE A 11 3.27 10.67 3.14
N LEU A 12 4.26 11.53 3.37
CA LEU A 12 5.18 11.99 2.33
C LEU A 12 6.49 11.24 2.48
N PHE A 13 6.95 10.64 1.39
CA PHE A 13 8.20 9.89 1.33
C PHE A 13 9.21 10.67 0.50
N ASP A 14 10.45 10.67 0.96
CA ASP A 14 11.58 11.28 0.26
C ASP A 14 12.65 10.19 0.09
N ASP A 15 13.02 9.93 -1.16
CA ASP A 15 14.10 9.00 -1.51
C ASP A 15 15.40 9.75 -1.90
N GLY A 16 15.42 11.07 -1.74
CA GLY A 16 16.54 11.94 -2.09
C GLY A 16 16.68 12.19 -3.59
N THR A 17 15.76 11.69 -4.42
CA THR A 17 15.74 11.91 -5.87
C THR A 17 14.67 12.92 -6.26
N LEU A 18 14.87 13.55 -7.42
CA LEU A 18 13.89 14.49 -7.98
C LEU A 18 12.91 13.81 -8.93
N GLU A 19 13.16 12.54 -9.29
CA GLU A 19 12.29 11.79 -10.19
C GLU A 19 11.20 11.07 -9.39
N PRO A 20 9.98 10.94 -9.93
CA PRO A 20 8.93 10.17 -9.28
C PRO A 20 9.35 8.70 -9.21
N SER A 21 9.77 8.24 -8.04
CA SER A 21 9.88 6.82 -7.74
C SER A 21 8.68 6.42 -6.90
N TYR A 22 7.97 5.38 -7.34
CA TYR A 22 6.89 4.79 -6.56
C TYR A 22 7.42 3.49 -5.97
N ASP A 23 7.79 3.53 -4.69
CA ASP A 23 8.32 2.36 -4.00
C ASP A 23 7.26 1.75 -3.09
N ASP A 24 6.55 0.75 -3.61
CA ASP A 24 5.52 -0.01 -2.91
C ASP A 24 6.03 -0.74 -1.66
N ARG A 25 7.36 -0.89 -1.49
CA ARG A 25 7.95 -1.52 -0.31
C ARG A 25 7.64 -0.72 0.97
N TYR A 26 7.52 0.60 0.88
CA TYR A 26 7.17 1.42 2.05
C TYR A 26 5.73 1.17 2.51
N ARG A 27 4.78 1.05 1.56
CA ARG A 27 3.40 0.69 1.86
C ARG A 27 3.36 -0.66 2.58
N ALA A 28 4.02 -1.68 2.03
CA ALA A 28 4.07 -3.01 2.63
C ALA A 28 4.69 -2.99 4.04
N HIS A 29 5.75 -2.21 4.24
CA HIS A 29 6.37 -2.07 5.56
C HIS A 29 5.43 -1.40 6.58
N LEU A 30 4.76 -0.32 6.19
CA LEU A 30 3.81 0.40 7.05
C LEU A 30 2.66 -0.51 7.47
N VAL A 31 2.04 -1.21 6.51
CA VAL A 31 0.93 -2.15 6.75
C VAL A 31 1.36 -3.24 7.73
N ARG A 32 2.59 -3.76 7.60
CA ARG A 32 3.16 -4.73 8.55
C ARG A 32 3.39 -4.14 9.94
N ALA A 33 3.93 -2.93 10.02
CA ALA A 33 4.20 -2.25 11.28
C ALA A 33 2.92 -1.98 12.07
N ILE A 34 1.85 -1.54 11.39
CA ILE A 34 0.53 -1.35 11.98
C ILE A 34 -0.01 -2.66 12.58
N SER A 35 0.11 -3.76 11.82
CA SER A 35 -0.30 -5.09 12.30
C SER A 35 0.47 -5.56 13.54
N GLN A 36 1.77 -5.27 13.61
CA GLN A 36 2.63 -5.70 14.71
C GLN A 36 2.51 -4.83 15.96
N GLY A 37 2.16 -3.55 15.80
CA GLY A 37 2.00 -2.61 16.92
C GLY A 37 0.72 -2.81 17.73
N ALA A 38 -0.20 -3.63 17.25
CA ALA A 38 -1.49 -3.85 17.88
C ALA A 38 -1.46 -4.99 18.92
N GLN A 39 -2.14 -4.79 20.05
CA GLN A 39 -2.30 -5.83 21.09
C GLN A 39 -3.11 -7.05 20.62
N ARG A 40 -3.82 -6.92 19.49
CA ARG A 40 -4.58 -7.98 18.83
C ARG A 40 -4.30 -7.92 17.33
N ALA A 41 -4.37 -9.08 16.66
CA ALA A 41 -4.22 -9.13 15.21
C ALA A 41 -5.27 -8.24 14.52
N ILE A 42 -4.80 -7.29 13.71
CA ILE A 42 -5.67 -6.45 12.88
C ILE A 42 -5.88 -7.18 11.55
N PRO A 43 -7.13 -7.52 11.17
CA PRO A 43 -7.40 -8.10 9.87
C PRO A 43 -7.11 -7.08 8.76
N GLN A 44 -6.53 -7.56 7.66
CA GLN A 44 -6.15 -6.74 6.51
C GLN A 44 -6.82 -7.29 5.24
N ILE A 45 -7.12 -6.40 4.30
CA ILE A 45 -7.66 -6.74 2.99
C ILE A 45 -7.14 -5.73 1.96
N THR A 46 -6.82 -6.21 0.77
CA THR A 46 -6.44 -5.35 -0.36
C THR A 46 -7.59 -5.33 -1.37
N ILE A 47 -7.96 -4.14 -1.84
CA ILE A 47 -9.01 -3.95 -2.84
C ILE A 47 -8.37 -3.34 -4.08
N VAL A 48 -8.55 -4.01 -5.23
CA VAL A 48 -8.00 -3.59 -6.52
C VAL A 48 -9.16 -3.25 -7.45
N LEU A 49 -9.19 -1.99 -7.90
CA LEU A 49 -10.21 -1.46 -8.84
C LEU A 49 -9.70 -1.47 -10.28
N ALA A 50 -8.47 -1.00 -10.48
CA ALA A 50 -7.79 -0.95 -11.77
C ALA A 50 -6.28 -0.80 -11.52
N GLY A 51 -5.45 -1.19 -12.48
CA GLY A 51 -4.00 -1.08 -12.32
C GLY A 51 -3.19 -1.65 -13.49
N GLY A 52 -1.90 -1.32 -13.48
CA GLY A 52 -0.90 -1.84 -14.42
C GLY A 52 0.02 -2.88 -13.78
N LEU A 53 1.23 -3.04 -14.34
CA LEU A 53 2.21 -4.01 -13.85
C LEU A 53 2.54 -3.83 -12.36
N ASN A 54 2.76 -2.60 -11.92
CA ASN A 54 3.09 -2.31 -10.51
C ASN A 54 1.96 -2.74 -9.56
N THR A 55 0.71 -2.51 -9.94
CA THR A 55 -0.45 -2.95 -9.15
C THR A 55 -0.53 -4.47 -9.06
N LEU A 56 -0.22 -5.17 -10.16
CA LEU A 56 -0.17 -6.63 -10.17
C LEU A 56 0.94 -7.17 -9.25
N GLU A 57 2.13 -6.57 -9.29
CA GLU A 57 3.25 -6.92 -8.41
C GLU A 57 2.88 -6.71 -6.93
N ALA A 58 2.35 -5.53 -6.58
CA ALA A 58 1.90 -5.24 -5.22
C ALA A 58 0.79 -6.20 -4.74
N THR A 59 -0.14 -6.55 -5.62
CA THR A 59 -1.21 -7.52 -5.34
C THR A 59 -0.63 -8.91 -5.05
N PHE A 60 0.38 -9.33 -5.81
CA PHE A 60 1.02 -10.63 -5.62
C PHE A 60 1.79 -10.71 -4.31
N ASP A 61 2.46 -9.62 -3.91
CA ASP A 61 3.13 -9.53 -2.63
C ASP A 61 2.15 -9.57 -1.45
N ASP A 62 0.99 -8.91 -1.56
CA ASP A 62 -0.07 -8.98 -0.56
C ASP A 62 -0.61 -10.43 -0.40
N LEU A 63 -0.82 -11.14 -1.52
CA LEU A 63 -1.21 -12.56 -1.48
C LEU A 63 -0.16 -13.45 -0.81
N ARG A 64 1.13 -13.23 -1.09
CA ARG A 64 2.23 -13.95 -0.42
C ARG A 64 2.26 -13.69 1.08
N ALA A 65 1.89 -12.48 1.50
CA ALA A 65 1.73 -12.10 2.90
C ALA A 65 0.46 -12.67 3.57
N LYS A 66 -0.33 -13.48 2.84
CA LYS A 66 -1.64 -14.02 3.26
C LYS A 66 -2.68 -12.94 3.53
N ILE A 67 -2.56 -11.79 2.87
CA ILE A 67 -3.58 -10.74 2.87
C ILE A 67 -4.59 -11.08 1.77
N PRO A 68 -5.89 -11.25 2.09
CA PRO A 68 -6.91 -11.45 1.08
C PRO A 68 -6.99 -10.27 0.11
N VAL A 69 -7.18 -10.58 -1.18
CA VAL A 69 -7.34 -9.59 -2.24
C VAL A 69 -8.75 -9.69 -2.82
N VAL A 70 -9.41 -8.56 -2.98
CA VAL A 70 -10.67 -8.41 -3.71
C VAL A 70 -10.40 -7.63 -4.99
N ILE A 71 -10.72 -8.22 -6.13
CA ILE A 71 -10.65 -7.58 -7.44
C ILE A 71 -12.07 -7.17 -7.82
N ILE A 72 -12.24 -5.91 -8.19
CA ILE A 72 -13.51 -5.34 -8.65
C ILE A 72 -13.41 -5.12 -10.16
N ASP A 73 -14.40 -5.62 -10.89
CA ASP A 73 -14.59 -5.44 -12.34
C ASP A 73 -15.60 -4.31 -12.61
#